data_AF-A0A7S0D8E8-F1
#
_entry.id   AF-A0A7S0D8E8-F1
#
_cell.length_a   1.000
_cell.length_b   1.000
_cell.length_c   1.000
_cell.angle_alpha   90.00
_cell.angle_beta   90.00
_cell.angle_gamma   90.00
#
_symmetry.space_group_name_H-M   'P 1'
#
loop_
_entity.id
_entity.type
_entity.pdbx_description
1 polymer ?
#
loop_
_entity_poly.entity_id
_entity_poly.type
_entity_poly.pdbx_seq_one_letter_code
_entity_poly.pdbx_strand_id
1 'polypeptide(L)'
;APGAVRALHARDGGERRAPGTARAAKPHGAPLSLAHAAGSRRFTVSAVSSADAASSAAAENDAHTSEAHPMFLHNTQTRKKERFVPRDASGKTVSMYVCGVTVYDYSHIGHARVYVAFDVLFRQLRSLGYDVTYVRNFTDVDDKIIKRANENGETCDALVDRFIDAFREDVKSLNCLPPTAEPKATKHMDEIIDMTERLVKSGNAYSTNDGDVYFAVDSLPEYGALSGRKLSDNMAGAAPRRAR
;
A
#
# COMPACT_ATOMS: atom_id res chain seq x y z
N ALA A 1 37.61 23.42 -8.41
CA ALA A 1 38.67 22.39 -8.43
C ALA A 1 38.32 21.34 -7.38
N PRO A 2 38.40 20.04 -7.70
CA PRO A 2 37.55 19.02 -7.09
C PRO A 2 38.20 18.41 -5.84
N GLY A 3 37.46 18.41 -4.73
CA GLY A 3 37.81 17.68 -3.50
C GLY A 3 37.23 16.28 -3.56
N ALA A 4 38.09 15.29 -3.71
CA ALA A 4 37.78 13.89 -3.89
C ALA A 4 36.91 13.29 -2.76
N VAL A 5 35.84 12.60 -3.15
CA VAL A 5 35.12 11.66 -2.28
C VAL A 5 36.04 10.45 -2.07
N ARG A 6 36.54 10.31 -0.85
CA ARG A 6 37.44 9.22 -0.47
C ARG A 6 36.62 8.03 0.00
N ALA A 7 36.81 6.90 -0.65
CA ALA A 7 36.24 5.61 -0.33
C ALA A 7 36.45 5.23 1.14
N LEU A 8 35.37 4.79 1.80
CA LEU A 8 35.44 4.17 3.13
C LEU A 8 36.05 2.78 3.00
N HIS A 9 37.28 2.65 3.47
CA HIS A 9 37.91 1.37 3.77
C HIS A 9 37.21 0.73 4.97
N ALA A 10 36.66 -0.47 4.76
CA ALA A 10 36.32 -1.39 5.84
C ALA A 10 37.60 -1.79 6.57
N ARG A 11 37.63 -1.59 7.90
CA ARG A 11 38.67 -2.16 8.76
C ARG A 11 38.20 -3.52 9.28
N ASP A 12 38.98 -4.52 8.91
CA ASP A 12 38.94 -5.92 9.33
C ASP A 12 39.61 -6.07 10.72
N GLY A 13 39.12 -6.99 11.56
CA GLY A 13 39.77 -7.31 12.84
C GLY A 13 38.95 -8.05 13.89
N GLY A 14 39.04 -9.39 13.88
CA GLY A 14 38.83 -10.33 15.01
C GLY A 14 37.45 -11.03 15.01
N GLU A 15 37.29 -12.34 15.08
CA GLU A 15 38.17 -13.51 15.25
C GLU A 15 37.44 -14.74 14.65
N ARG A 16 38.20 -15.67 14.07
CA ARG A 16 37.68 -16.87 13.39
C ARG A 16 37.23 -17.94 14.40
N ARG A 17 36.04 -18.53 14.19
CA ARG A 17 35.69 -19.87 14.67
C ARG A 17 35.33 -20.78 13.50
N ALA A 18 35.88 -22.00 13.53
CA ALA A 18 35.82 -23.03 12.50
C ALA A 18 34.39 -23.62 12.30
N PRO A 19 34.11 -24.26 11.15
CA PRO A 19 32.75 -24.49 10.67
C PRO A 19 32.11 -25.75 11.28
N GLY A 20 30.92 -25.58 11.83
CA GLY A 20 30.02 -26.65 12.21
C GLY A 20 29.25 -27.19 10.99
N THR A 21 29.23 -28.50 10.88
CA THR A 21 28.63 -29.37 9.87
C THR A 21 27.33 -28.87 9.20
N ALA A 22 27.36 -28.91 7.86
CA ALA A 22 26.24 -28.64 6.97
C ALA A 22 25.05 -29.58 7.25
N ARG A 23 23.87 -28.99 7.47
CA ARG A 23 22.60 -29.72 7.50
C ARG A 23 21.93 -29.53 6.14
N ALA A 24 21.79 -30.63 5.41
CA ALA A 24 21.29 -30.69 4.05
C ALA A 24 19.91 -30.02 3.89
N ALA A 25 19.79 -29.20 2.83
CA ALA A 25 18.55 -28.68 2.32
C ALA A 25 17.64 -29.84 1.88
N LYS A 26 16.36 -29.81 2.28
CA LYS A 26 15.35 -30.74 1.78
C LYS A 26 14.99 -30.39 0.33
N PRO A 27 14.87 -31.38 -0.58
CA PRO A 27 14.59 -31.12 -1.97
C PRO A 27 13.14 -30.67 -2.18
N HIS A 28 12.97 -29.85 -3.22
CA HIS A 28 11.73 -29.31 -3.74
C HIS A 28 10.65 -30.37 -3.95
N GLY A 29 9.43 -30.06 -3.49
CA GLY A 29 8.23 -30.81 -3.85
C GLY A 29 7.96 -30.69 -5.35
N ALA A 30 7.76 -31.84 -5.98
CA ALA A 30 7.37 -32.00 -7.37
C ALA A 30 6.02 -31.30 -7.68
N PRO A 31 5.77 -30.92 -8.95
CA PRO A 31 4.50 -30.30 -9.34
C PRO A 31 3.34 -31.30 -9.16
N LEU A 32 2.26 -30.85 -8.53
CA LEU A 32 1.01 -31.60 -8.46
C LEU A 32 0.40 -31.66 -9.87
N SER A 33 0.44 -32.83 -10.50
CA SER A 33 -0.33 -33.10 -11.71
C SER A 33 -1.81 -33.18 -11.35
N LEU A 34 -2.61 -32.24 -11.83
CA LEU A 34 -4.07 -32.35 -11.74
C LEU A 34 -4.53 -33.34 -12.82
N ALA A 35 -4.88 -34.57 -12.40
CA ALA A 35 -5.55 -35.53 -13.25
C ALA A 35 -6.92 -34.96 -13.67
N HIS A 36 -7.18 -34.96 -14.98
CA HIS A 36 -8.49 -34.69 -15.57
C HIS A 36 -9.47 -35.78 -15.14
N ALA A 37 -10.38 -35.45 -14.22
CA ALA A 37 -11.59 -36.24 -13.99
C ALA A 37 -12.72 -35.63 -14.83
N ALA A 38 -12.99 -36.24 -15.99
CA ALA A 38 -14.14 -35.93 -16.83
C ALA A 38 -15.43 -36.34 -16.12
N GLY A 39 -16.10 -35.37 -15.49
CA GLY A 39 -17.44 -35.51 -14.90
C GLY A 39 -18.43 -34.60 -15.61
N SER A 40 -19.02 -35.07 -16.71
CA SER A 40 -20.09 -34.37 -17.43
C SER A 40 -21.36 -34.31 -16.58
N ARG A 41 -21.63 -33.16 -15.94
CA ARG A 41 -22.98 -32.77 -15.54
C ARG A 41 -23.46 -31.66 -16.46
N ARG A 42 -24.28 -32.02 -17.44
CA ARG A 42 -25.02 -31.09 -18.30
C ARG A 42 -25.97 -30.28 -17.43
N PHE A 43 -25.70 -28.99 -17.27
CA PHE A 43 -26.71 -28.01 -16.87
C PHE A 43 -27.37 -27.49 -18.15
N THR A 44 -28.64 -27.83 -18.35
CA THR A 44 -29.48 -27.24 -19.39
C THR A 44 -29.92 -25.85 -18.92
N VAL A 45 -29.43 -24.80 -19.58
CA VAL A 45 -30.02 -23.46 -19.49
C VAL A 45 -31.10 -23.40 -20.56
N SER A 46 -32.37 -23.37 -20.15
CA SER A 46 -33.47 -23.08 -21.07
C SER A 46 -33.39 -21.60 -21.46
N ALA A 47 -33.24 -21.35 -22.75
CA ALA A 47 -33.42 -20.03 -23.34
C ALA A 47 -34.88 -19.60 -23.17
N VAL A 48 -35.11 -18.41 -22.62
CA VAL A 48 -36.42 -17.75 -22.66
C VAL A 48 -36.44 -16.92 -23.94
N SER A 49 -37.36 -17.25 -24.81
CA SER A 49 -37.55 -16.65 -26.13
C SER A 49 -37.88 -15.16 -26.01
N SER A 50 -37.18 -14.34 -26.79
CA SER A 50 -37.50 -12.96 -27.09
C SER A 50 -38.64 -12.87 -28.10
N ALA A 51 -39.85 -12.61 -27.60
CA ALA A 51 -40.94 -12.01 -28.37
C ALA A 51 -42.03 -11.58 -27.38
N ASP A 52 -42.09 -10.30 -27.04
CA ASP A 52 -43.31 -9.51 -27.16
C ASP A 52 -43.09 -8.04 -26.75
N ALA A 53 -43.70 -7.16 -27.55
CA ALA A 53 -44.02 -5.77 -27.27
C ALA A 53 -42.86 -4.74 -27.24
N ALA A 54 -42.34 -4.44 -28.42
CA ALA A 54 -42.10 -3.05 -28.77
C ALA A 54 -43.44 -2.30 -28.76
N SER A 55 -43.63 -1.38 -27.80
CA SER A 55 -44.36 -0.12 -27.95
C SER A 55 -44.68 0.44 -26.56
N SER A 56 -43.97 1.49 -26.15
CA SER A 56 -44.61 2.79 -25.91
C SER A 56 -43.59 3.81 -25.40
N ALA A 57 -43.69 4.98 -26.03
CA ALA A 57 -43.40 6.30 -25.48
C ALA A 57 -41.98 6.55 -24.93
N ALA A 58 -41.24 7.33 -25.71
CA ALA A 58 -40.38 8.37 -25.17
C ALA A 58 -41.18 9.18 -24.12
N ALA A 59 -40.83 9.01 -22.86
CA ALA A 59 -41.28 9.85 -21.76
C ALA A 59 -40.17 9.87 -20.70
N GLU A 60 -39.73 11.10 -20.44
CA GLU A 60 -39.24 11.56 -19.15
C GLU A 60 -37.85 11.08 -18.72
N ASN A 61 -36.84 11.87 -19.13
CA ASN A 61 -35.67 12.14 -18.29
C ASN A 61 -36.13 12.84 -17.01
N ASP A 62 -36.76 12.07 -16.12
CA ASP A 62 -37.01 12.50 -14.76
C ASP A 62 -35.75 12.29 -13.95
N ALA A 63 -35.32 13.39 -13.33
CA ALA A 63 -34.20 13.49 -12.43
C ALA A 63 -34.24 12.35 -11.41
N HIS A 64 -33.42 11.34 -11.61
CA HIS A 64 -33.18 10.30 -10.62
C HIS A 64 -32.24 10.85 -9.53
N THR A 65 -32.63 11.93 -8.85
CA THR A 65 -32.21 12.19 -7.48
C THR A 65 -33.13 11.39 -6.56
N SER A 66 -33.09 10.05 -6.72
CA SER A 66 -33.45 9.17 -5.61
C SER A 66 -32.47 9.51 -4.50
N GLU A 67 -32.97 9.97 -3.35
CA GLU A 67 -32.21 10.17 -2.12
C GLU A 67 -31.27 8.98 -1.91
N ALA A 68 -30.01 9.17 -2.33
CA ALA A 68 -29.01 8.12 -2.31
C ALA A 68 -28.88 7.66 -0.86
N HIS A 69 -29.02 6.35 -0.61
CA HIS A 69 -28.84 5.81 0.73
C HIS A 69 -27.51 6.33 1.28
N PRO A 70 -27.52 7.09 2.39
CA PRO A 70 -26.31 7.74 2.87
C PRO A 70 -25.25 6.68 3.16
N MET A 71 -24.08 6.82 2.54
CA MET A 71 -22.94 5.94 2.82
C MET A 71 -22.39 6.28 4.20
N PHE A 72 -22.19 5.25 5.03
CA PHE A 72 -21.51 5.38 6.32
C PHE A 72 -20.22 4.56 6.31
N LEU A 73 -19.12 5.18 6.73
CA LEU A 73 -17.82 4.54 6.87
C LEU A 73 -17.42 4.51 8.35
N HIS A 74 -16.71 3.47 8.76
CA HIS A 74 -16.11 3.45 10.09
C HIS A 74 -14.86 4.34 10.08
N ASN A 75 -14.89 5.43 10.85
CA ASN A 75 -13.77 6.32 11.02
C ASN A 75 -12.92 5.85 12.20
N THR A 76 -11.70 5.37 11.93
CA THR A 76 -10.77 4.87 12.95
C THR A 76 -10.42 5.94 13.99
N GLN A 77 -10.33 7.22 13.61
CA GLN A 77 -9.98 8.31 14.52
C GLN A 77 -11.06 8.51 15.60
N THR A 78 -12.34 8.46 15.21
CA THR A 78 -13.48 8.67 16.11
C THR A 78 -14.08 7.38 16.66
N ARG A 79 -13.69 6.23 16.10
CA ARG A 79 -14.20 4.87 16.40
C ARG A 79 -15.70 4.70 16.14
N LYS A 80 -16.27 5.52 15.27
CA LYS A 80 -17.70 5.54 14.98
C LYS A 80 -17.96 5.31 13.50
N LYS A 81 -19.16 4.81 13.20
CA LYS A 81 -19.69 4.87 11.84
C LYS A 81 -20.19 6.30 11.62
N GLU A 82 -19.65 6.96 10.62
CA GLU A 82 -19.95 8.36 10.31
C GLU A 82 -20.43 8.47 8.87
N ARG A 83 -21.32 9.43 8.63
CA ARG A 83 -21.79 9.72 7.28
C ARG A 83 -20.60 10.17 6.44
N PHE A 84 -20.37 9.50 5.33
CA PHE A 84 -19.35 9.89 4.37
C PHE A 84 -19.77 11.20 3.70
N VAL A 85 -18.91 12.20 3.78
CA VAL A 85 -19.07 13.50 3.12
C VAL A 85 -17.76 13.80 2.40
N PRO A 86 -17.75 13.99 1.07
CA PRO A 86 -16.55 14.35 0.34
C PRO A 86 -15.93 15.66 0.88
N ARG A 87 -14.60 15.75 0.82
CA ARG A 87 -13.87 16.98 1.19
C ARG A 87 -14.18 18.13 0.23
N ASP A 88 -14.36 17.80 -1.05
CA ASP A 88 -14.66 18.77 -2.09
C ASP A 88 -16.02 19.45 -1.86
N ALA A 89 -16.05 20.78 -2.00
CA ALA A 89 -17.23 21.59 -1.71
C ALA A 89 -18.40 21.30 -2.66
N SER A 90 -18.13 20.82 -3.88
CA SER A 90 -19.20 20.44 -4.81
C SER A 90 -19.87 19.11 -4.43
N GLY A 91 -19.24 18.33 -3.54
CA GLY A 91 -19.70 17.01 -3.14
C GLY A 91 -19.58 15.95 -4.24
N LYS A 92 -18.81 16.20 -5.30
CA LYS A 92 -18.70 15.30 -6.47
C LYS A 92 -17.40 14.52 -6.53
N THR A 93 -16.30 15.10 -6.04
CA THR A 93 -14.98 14.48 -6.15
C THR A 93 -14.53 13.86 -4.83
N VAL A 94 -13.89 12.69 -4.91
CA VAL A 94 -13.36 11.95 -3.76
C VAL A 94 -11.89 11.63 -4.01
N SER A 95 -11.03 11.99 -3.07
CA SER A 95 -9.63 11.56 -3.05
C SER A 95 -9.47 10.39 -2.08
N MET A 96 -8.97 9.26 -2.58
CA MET A 96 -8.74 8.05 -1.80
C MET A 96 -7.27 7.65 -1.90
N TYR A 97 -6.57 7.58 -0.76
CA TYR A 97 -5.21 7.07 -0.68
C TYR A 97 -5.20 5.74 0.08
N VAL A 98 -4.56 4.72 -0.49
CA VAL A 98 -4.37 3.41 0.15
C VAL A 98 -2.88 3.08 0.14
N CYS A 99 -2.31 2.76 1.29
CA CYS A 99 -0.90 2.37 1.36
C CYS A 99 -0.63 1.14 0.47
N GLY A 100 0.42 1.25 -0.35
CA GLY A 100 0.90 0.16 -1.17
C GLY A 100 1.79 -0.82 -0.43
N VAL A 101 2.43 -1.69 -1.21
CA VAL A 101 3.36 -2.71 -0.73
C VAL A 101 4.80 -2.18 -0.75
N THR A 102 5.62 -2.72 0.16
CA THR A 102 7.09 -2.70 0.00
C THR A 102 7.47 -3.83 -0.96
N VAL A 103 8.05 -3.47 -2.11
CA VAL A 103 8.22 -4.39 -3.25
C VAL A 103 9.53 -5.16 -3.20
N TYR A 104 9.69 -5.96 -2.14
CA TYR A 104 10.86 -6.83 -1.95
C TYR A 104 10.56 -8.34 -2.12
N ASP A 105 9.28 -8.71 -2.19
CA ASP A 105 8.80 -10.09 -2.31
C ASP A 105 7.40 -10.16 -2.95
N TYR A 106 6.93 -11.37 -3.24
CA TYR A 106 5.58 -11.64 -3.76
C TYR A 106 4.49 -11.29 -2.75
N SER A 107 3.29 -11.00 -3.27
CA SER A 107 2.14 -10.73 -2.40
C SER A 107 1.62 -11.99 -1.73
N HIS A 108 1.19 -11.82 -0.48
CA HIS A 108 0.50 -12.85 0.28
C HIS A 108 -1.00 -12.52 0.44
N ILE A 109 -1.79 -13.47 0.94
CA ILE A 109 -3.24 -13.33 1.10
C ILE A 109 -3.67 -12.10 1.94
N GLY A 110 -2.82 -11.65 2.86
CA GLY A 110 -3.04 -10.41 3.60
C GLY A 110 -3.12 -9.16 2.69
N HIS A 111 -2.28 -9.05 1.67
CA HIS A 111 -2.33 -7.98 0.68
C HIS A 111 -3.61 -8.09 -0.16
N ALA A 112 -3.91 -9.31 -0.65
CA ALA A 112 -5.12 -9.56 -1.43
C ALA A 112 -6.39 -9.09 -0.69
N ARG A 113 -6.51 -9.44 0.60
CA ARG A 113 -7.65 -9.01 1.43
C ARG A 113 -7.79 -7.49 1.48
N VAL A 114 -6.70 -6.76 1.67
CA VAL A 114 -6.72 -5.30 1.76
C VAL A 114 -7.10 -4.68 0.42
N TYR A 115 -6.45 -5.08 -0.66
CA TYR A 115 -6.69 -4.46 -1.97
C TYR A 115 -8.06 -4.80 -2.55
N VAL A 116 -8.59 -6.00 -2.31
CA VAL A 116 -9.97 -6.35 -2.67
C VAL A 116 -10.96 -5.51 -1.86
N ALA A 117 -10.75 -5.32 -0.56
CA ALA A 117 -11.65 -4.50 0.27
C ALA A 117 -11.71 -3.04 -0.21
N PHE A 118 -10.56 -2.45 -0.56
CA PHE A 118 -10.50 -1.08 -1.09
C PHE A 118 -10.96 -0.98 -2.54
N ASP A 119 -10.83 -2.04 -3.35
CA ASP A 119 -11.43 -2.09 -4.68
C ASP A 119 -12.96 -2.08 -4.62
N VAL A 120 -13.55 -2.82 -3.69
CA VAL A 120 -15.01 -2.76 -3.43
C VAL A 120 -15.43 -1.34 -3.07
N LEU A 121 -14.69 -0.66 -2.17
CA LEU A 121 -14.97 0.73 -1.82
C LEU A 121 -14.84 1.67 -3.03
N PHE A 122 -13.77 1.52 -3.83
CA PHE A 122 -13.56 2.32 -5.04
C PHE A 122 -14.70 2.18 -6.04
N ARG A 123 -15.11 0.93 -6.31
CA ARG A 123 -16.25 0.62 -7.19
C ARG A 123 -17.55 1.19 -6.64
N GLN A 124 -17.77 1.08 -5.34
CA GLN A 124 -18.98 1.59 -4.69
C GLN A 124 -19.07 3.12 -4.73
N LEU A 125 -17.95 3.82 -4.54
CA LEU A 125 -17.92 5.28 -4.66
C LEU A 125 -18.22 5.70 -6.11
N ARG A 126 -17.62 5.02 -7.09
CA ARG A 126 -17.89 5.30 -8.51
C ARG A 126 -19.33 5.00 -8.92
N SER A 127 -19.92 3.91 -8.40
CA SER A 127 -21.32 3.57 -8.70
C SER A 127 -22.33 4.55 -8.09
N LEU A 128 -21.94 5.27 -7.03
CA LEU A 128 -22.70 6.39 -6.47
C LEU A 128 -22.53 7.70 -7.27
N GLY A 129 -21.77 7.69 -8.36
CA GLY A 129 -21.57 8.86 -9.22
C GLY A 129 -20.44 9.79 -8.78
N TYR A 130 -19.62 9.41 -7.79
CA TYR A 130 -18.44 10.19 -7.43
C TYR A 130 -17.35 10.07 -8.50
N ASP A 131 -16.67 11.18 -8.75
CA ASP A 131 -15.40 11.20 -9.46
C ASP A 131 -14.26 10.91 -8.46
N VAL A 132 -13.70 9.71 -8.54
CA VAL A 132 -12.77 9.20 -7.52
C VAL A 132 -11.34 9.19 -8.04
N THR A 133 -10.48 9.98 -7.42
CA THR A 133 -9.02 9.89 -7.57
C THR A 133 -8.47 8.90 -6.57
N TYR A 134 -8.09 7.71 -7.03
CA TYR A 134 -7.51 6.65 -6.21
C TYR A 134 -5.98 6.60 -6.39
N VAL A 135 -5.23 6.84 -5.31
CA VAL A 135 -3.76 6.76 -5.28
C VAL A 135 -3.30 5.59 -4.41
N ARG A 136 -2.35 4.80 -4.92
CA ARG A 136 -1.67 3.73 -4.16
C ARG A 136 -0.18 3.74 -4.44
N ASN A 137 0.65 4.02 -3.45
CA ASN A 137 2.10 4.13 -3.67
C ASN A 137 2.77 2.77 -3.91
N PHE A 138 4.04 2.79 -4.29
CA PHE A 138 4.98 1.69 -4.09
C PHE A 138 6.10 2.17 -3.17
N THR A 139 6.38 1.40 -2.12
CA THR A 139 7.57 1.63 -1.29
C THR A 139 8.73 0.87 -1.94
N ASP A 140 9.48 1.57 -2.78
CA ASP A 140 10.55 1.04 -3.62
C ASP A 140 11.97 1.37 -3.11
N VAL A 141 12.05 1.94 -1.91
CA VAL A 141 13.29 2.13 -1.15
C VAL A 141 13.02 1.74 0.32
N ASP A 142 13.73 0.73 0.81
CA ASP A 142 13.59 0.17 2.16
C ASP A 142 14.79 -0.75 2.47
N ASP A 143 15.17 -0.89 3.74
CA ASP A 143 16.25 -1.79 4.17
C ASP A 143 16.04 -3.24 3.71
N LYS A 144 14.78 -3.71 3.64
CA LYS A 144 14.45 -5.05 3.16
C LYS A 144 14.75 -5.23 1.67
N ILE A 145 14.57 -4.18 0.87
CA ILE A 145 14.87 -4.17 -0.56
C ILE A 145 16.39 -4.26 -0.75
N ILE A 146 17.15 -3.42 -0.05
CA ILE A 146 18.62 -3.42 -0.10
C ILE A 146 19.17 -4.79 0.29
N LYS A 147 18.67 -5.34 1.40
CA LYS A 147 19.09 -6.66 1.88
C LYS A 147 18.81 -7.75 0.86
N ARG A 148 17.59 -7.82 0.32
CA ARG A 148 17.22 -8.87 -0.64
C ARG A 148 17.97 -8.74 -1.96
N ALA A 149 18.17 -7.51 -2.45
CA ALA A 149 18.93 -7.27 -3.68
C ALA A 149 20.38 -7.79 -3.54
N ASN A 150 21.02 -7.52 -2.39
CA ASN A 150 22.35 -8.05 -2.07
C ASN A 150 22.36 -9.59 -1.97
N GLU A 151 21.36 -10.20 -1.33
CA GLU A 151 21.22 -11.67 -1.24
C GLU A 151 21.09 -12.32 -2.62
N ASN A 152 20.39 -11.67 -3.54
CA ASN A 152 20.14 -12.14 -4.89
C ASN A 152 21.28 -11.82 -5.88
N GLY A 153 22.20 -10.92 -5.51
CA GLY A 153 23.23 -10.42 -6.42
C GLY A 153 22.69 -9.57 -7.57
N GLU A 154 21.61 -8.82 -7.34
CA GLU A 154 20.97 -7.94 -8.33
C GLU A 154 20.86 -6.49 -7.82
N THR A 155 20.54 -5.55 -8.71
CA THR A 155 20.30 -4.15 -8.32
C THR A 155 18.92 -3.98 -7.65
N CYS A 156 18.77 -3.02 -6.75
CA CYS A 156 17.47 -2.68 -6.15
C CYS A 156 16.40 -2.37 -7.22
N ASP A 157 16.74 -1.62 -8.27
CA ASP A 157 15.79 -1.25 -9.33
C ASP A 157 15.22 -2.49 -10.04
N ALA A 158 16.09 -3.42 -10.46
CA ALA A 158 15.67 -4.68 -11.09
C ALA A 158 14.75 -5.51 -10.18
N LEU A 159 15.09 -5.57 -8.87
CA LEU A 159 14.29 -6.30 -7.89
C LEU A 159 12.90 -5.65 -7.69
N VAL A 160 12.87 -4.33 -7.53
CA VAL A 160 11.67 -3.51 -7.38
C VAL A 160 10.76 -3.67 -8.58
N ASP A 161 11.29 -3.50 -9.80
CA ASP A 161 10.48 -3.55 -11.02
C ASP A 161 9.86 -4.94 -11.20
N ARG A 162 10.62 -6.01 -10.96
CA ARG A 162 10.10 -7.39 -10.98
C ARG A 162 8.93 -7.59 -10.02
N PHE A 163 9.04 -7.10 -8.78
CA PHE A 163 7.99 -7.30 -7.77
C PHE A 163 6.80 -6.34 -7.95
N ILE A 164 7.01 -5.16 -8.56
CA ILE A 164 5.91 -4.30 -9.00
C ILE A 164 5.08 -5.02 -10.08
N ASP A 165 5.74 -5.61 -11.08
CA ASP A 165 5.06 -6.32 -12.15
C ASP A 165 4.30 -7.55 -11.62
N ALA A 166 4.92 -8.33 -10.74
CA ALA A 166 4.27 -9.45 -10.06
C ALA A 166 3.05 -8.99 -9.25
N PHE A 167 3.18 -7.91 -8.47
CA PHE A 167 2.06 -7.34 -7.72
C PHE A 167 0.90 -6.90 -8.62
N ARG A 168 1.21 -6.27 -9.76
CA ARG A 168 0.21 -5.84 -10.75
C ARG A 168 -0.51 -7.02 -11.38
N GLU A 169 0.21 -8.11 -11.67
CA GLU A 169 -0.38 -9.36 -12.14
C GLU A 169 -1.34 -9.93 -11.08
N ASP A 170 -0.92 -10.00 -9.82
CA ASP A 170 -1.74 -10.53 -8.73
C ASP A 170 -3.05 -9.74 -8.57
N VAL A 171 -2.99 -8.41 -8.47
CA VAL A 171 -4.21 -7.59 -8.27
C VAL A 171 -5.10 -7.59 -9.52
N LYS A 172 -4.52 -7.74 -10.72
CA LYS A 172 -5.27 -7.93 -11.95
C LYS A 172 -5.99 -9.27 -11.96
N SER A 173 -5.34 -10.35 -11.51
CA SER A 173 -5.96 -11.68 -11.41
C SER A 173 -7.12 -11.72 -10.42
N LEU A 174 -7.06 -10.87 -9.38
CA LEU A 174 -8.12 -10.63 -8.41
C LEU A 174 -9.23 -9.68 -8.92
N ASN A 175 -9.17 -9.24 -10.19
CA ASN A 175 -10.10 -8.31 -10.81
C ASN A 175 -10.21 -6.96 -10.07
N CYS A 176 -9.13 -6.53 -9.39
CA CYS A 176 -9.07 -5.18 -8.82
C CYS A 176 -8.87 -4.15 -9.96
N LEU A 177 -9.56 -3.02 -9.86
CA LEU A 177 -9.33 -1.90 -10.76
C LEU A 177 -7.96 -1.26 -10.50
N PRO A 178 -7.27 -0.77 -11.55
CA PRO A 178 -6.06 -0.01 -11.36
C PRO A 178 -6.37 1.32 -10.63
N PRO A 179 -5.48 1.78 -9.73
CA PRO A 179 -5.54 3.12 -9.19
C PRO A 179 -5.40 4.19 -10.29
N THR A 180 -5.87 5.40 -10.01
CA THR A 180 -5.62 6.58 -10.84
C THR A 180 -4.13 6.90 -10.92
N ALA A 181 -3.38 6.71 -9.83
CA ALA A 181 -1.93 6.90 -9.80
C ALA A 181 -1.24 5.91 -8.87
N GLU A 182 -0.03 5.49 -9.27
CA GLU A 182 0.82 4.59 -8.51
C GLU A 182 2.24 5.18 -8.30
N PRO A 183 2.40 6.19 -7.43
CA PRO A 183 3.67 6.87 -7.23
C PRO A 183 4.71 5.95 -6.56
N LYS A 184 5.94 5.99 -7.06
CA LYS A 184 7.11 5.38 -6.43
C LYS A 184 7.77 6.36 -5.46
N ALA A 185 8.20 5.92 -4.28
CA ALA A 185 8.88 6.79 -3.32
C ALA A 185 10.15 7.42 -3.91
N THR A 186 10.94 6.66 -4.67
CA THR A 186 12.15 7.18 -5.34
C THR A 186 11.89 8.28 -6.36
N LYS A 187 10.64 8.44 -6.83
CA LYS A 187 10.24 9.50 -7.78
C LYS A 187 9.69 10.76 -7.11
N HIS A 188 9.62 10.78 -5.78
CA HIS A 188 9.12 11.91 -5.00
C HIS A 188 10.10 12.36 -3.90
N MET A 189 11.41 12.14 -4.13
CA MET A 189 12.43 12.49 -3.15
C MET A 189 12.51 14.00 -2.89
N ASP A 190 12.31 14.83 -3.92
CA ASP A 190 12.33 16.28 -3.79
C ASP A 190 11.20 16.77 -2.86
N GLU A 191 9.99 16.21 -3.00
CA GLU A 191 8.86 16.54 -2.13
C GLU A 191 9.05 16.04 -0.69
N ILE A 192 9.68 14.87 -0.51
CA ILE A 192 10.01 14.34 0.82
C ILE A 192 11.04 15.25 1.51
N ILE A 193 12.06 15.71 0.79
CA ILE A 193 13.08 16.63 1.30
C ILE A 193 12.44 17.97 1.66
N ASP A 194 11.66 18.57 0.76
CA ASP A 194 10.96 19.85 1.01
C ASP A 194 10.02 19.76 2.24
N MET A 195 9.26 18.67 2.38
CA MET A 195 8.43 18.46 3.56
C MET A 195 9.27 18.38 4.84
N THR A 196 10.38 17.66 4.80
CA THR A 196 11.30 17.52 5.93
C THR A 196 11.90 18.86 6.32
N GLU A 197 12.35 19.66 5.36
CA GLU A 197 12.88 21.01 5.59
C GLU A 197 11.84 21.93 6.23
N ARG A 198 10.59 21.90 5.76
CA ARG A 198 9.48 22.66 6.36
C ARG A 198 9.22 22.24 7.81
N LEU A 199 9.28 20.94 8.10
CA LEU A 199 9.12 20.42 9.47
C LEU A 199 10.26 20.90 10.38
N VAL A 200 11.51 20.86 9.92
CA VAL A 200 12.66 21.39 10.67
C VAL A 200 12.51 22.88 10.92
N LYS A 201 12.19 23.67 9.87
CA LYS A 201 12.02 25.13 9.97
C LYS A 201 10.90 25.53 10.94
N SER A 202 9.84 24.73 11.02
CA SER A 202 8.71 24.96 11.92
C SER A 202 8.92 24.44 13.35
N GLY A 203 10.08 23.85 13.66
CA GLY A 203 10.38 23.30 14.99
C GLY A 203 9.71 21.95 15.28
N ASN A 204 9.17 21.28 14.27
CA ASN A 204 8.51 19.98 14.38
C ASN A 204 9.44 18.80 14.04
N ALA A 205 10.67 19.05 13.64
CA ALA A 205 11.70 18.05 13.41
C ALA A 205 13.08 18.59 13.81
N TYR A 206 14.03 17.69 14.09
CA TYR A 206 15.39 18.03 14.47
C TYR A 206 16.40 17.06 13.84
N SER A 207 17.58 17.57 13.51
CA SER A 207 18.70 16.76 13.02
C SER A 207 19.58 16.25 14.16
N THR A 208 20.17 15.08 14.01
CA THR A 208 21.22 14.56 14.90
C THR A 208 22.61 14.96 14.40
N ASN A 209 23.62 14.76 15.24
CA ASN A 209 25.02 15.00 14.86
C ASN A 209 25.49 14.08 13.72
N ASP A 210 24.83 12.93 13.55
CA ASP A 210 25.17 11.93 12.53
C ASP A 210 24.45 12.18 11.19
N GLY A 211 23.61 13.23 11.13
CA GLY A 211 22.94 13.70 9.90
C GLY A 211 21.50 13.21 9.71
N ASP A 212 21.01 12.32 10.57
CA ASP A 212 19.62 11.86 10.54
C ASP A 212 18.65 12.95 10.99
N VAL A 213 17.44 12.99 10.40
CA VAL A 213 16.38 13.91 10.79
C VAL A 213 15.22 13.14 11.40
N TYR A 214 14.80 13.54 12.60
CA TYR A 214 13.70 12.93 13.33
C TYR A 214 12.55 13.92 13.52
N PHE A 215 11.32 13.42 13.46
CA PHE A 215 10.13 14.18 13.85
C PHE A 215 10.05 14.29 15.39
N ALA A 216 9.78 15.49 15.90
CA ALA A 216 9.60 15.74 17.32
C ALA A 216 8.16 15.39 17.74
N VAL A 217 7.91 14.15 18.16
CA VAL A 217 6.54 13.68 18.51
C VAL A 217 5.84 14.57 19.55
N ASP A 218 6.59 15.16 20.49
CA ASP A 218 6.08 16.05 21.52
C ASP A 218 5.61 17.42 20.97
N SER A 219 6.03 17.80 19.75
CA SER A 219 5.58 19.03 19.10
C SER A 219 4.17 18.91 18.49
N LEU A 220 3.61 17.69 18.45
CA LEU A 220 2.25 17.42 17.98
C LEU A 220 1.36 16.94 19.14
N PRO A 221 0.57 17.84 19.77
CA PRO A 221 -0.24 17.48 20.94
C PRO A 221 -1.25 16.35 20.71
N GLU A 222 -1.72 16.18 19.48
CA GLU A 222 -2.66 15.12 19.09
C GLU A 222 -1.96 13.81 18.66
N TYR A 223 -0.66 13.68 18.85
CA TYR A 223 0.06 12.47 18.48
C TYR A 223 -0.54 11.24 19.18
N GLY A 224 -0.84 10.21 18.38
CA GLY A 224 -1.51 8.99 18.84
C GLY A 224 -3.04 9.03 18.81
N ALA A 225 -3.68 10.13 18.40
CA ALA A 225 -5.13 10.23 18.30
C ALA A 225 -5.76 9.14 17.41
N LEU A 226 -5.13 8.81 16.28
CA LEU A 226 -5.61 7.77 15.37
C LEU A 226 -5.62 6.37 16.00
N SER A 227 -4.56 5.98 16.72
CA SER A 227 -4.49 4.69 17.41
C SER A 227 -5.22 4.71 18.76
N GLY A 228 -5.45 5.89 19.34
CA GLY A 228 -5.88 6.12 20.73
C GLY A 228 -4.90 5.57 21.77
N ARG A 229 -3.61 5.56 21.43
CA ARG A 229 -2.55 5.19 22.37
C ARG A 229 -1.91 6.46 22.89
N LYS A 230 -1.54 6.49 24.16
CA LYS A 230 -0.74 7.59 24.71
C LYS A 230 0.72 7.39 24.31
N LEU A 231 1.48 8.48 24.25
CA LEU A 231 2.94 8.44 24.02
C LEU A 231 3.64 7.47 24.98
N SER A 232 3.24 7.46 26.25
CA SER A 232 3.75 6.54 27.28
C SER A 232 3.60 5.06 26.92
N ASP A 233 2.52 4.70 26.21
CA ASP A 233 2.18 3.31 25.90
C ASP A 233 3.00 2.79 24.71
N ASN A 234 3.52 3.70 23.87
CA ASN A 234 4.36 3.39 22.72
C ASN A 234 5.86 3.32 23.06
N MET A 235 6.25 3.70 24.28
CA MET A 235 7.63 3.61 24.78
C MET A 235 7.99 2.22 25.31
N ALA A 236 7.06 1.24 25.31
CA ALA A 236 7.34 -0.14 25.68
C ALA A 236 8.34 -0.77 24.68
N GLY A 237 9.64 -0.70 25.01
CA GLY A 237 10.75 -1.16 24.18
C GLY A 237 11.74 -0.07 23.75
N ALA A 238 11.42 1.21 23.97
CA ALA A 238 12.38 2.29 23.77
C ALA A 238 13.34 2.35 24.97
N ALA A 239 14.61 2.02 24.76
CA ALA A 239 15.63 2.13 25.80
C ALA A 239 15.61 3.56 26.38
N PRO A 240 15.59 3.74 27.71
CA PRO A 240 15.55 5.07 28.31
C PRO A 240 16.78 5.87 27.85
N ARG A 241 16.55 7.05 27.26
CA ARG A 241 17.61 8.02 26.96
C ARG A 241 18.29 8.38 28.27
N ARG A 242 19.47 7.81 28.54
CA ARG A 242 20.39 8.37 29.53
C ARG A 242 20.87 9.69 28.94
N ALA A 243 20.41 10.80 29.53
CA ALA A 243 21.07 12.08 29.36
C ALA A 243 22.54 11.92 29.76
N ARG A 244 23.44 12.29 28.85
CA ARG A 244 24.83 12.61 29.15
C ARG A 244 25.01 14.08 28.86
#